data_AF-A0A5C5ZBB2-F1
#
_entry.id   AF-A0A5C5ZBB2-F1
#
_cell.length_a   1.000
_cell.length_b   1.000
_cell.length_c   1.000
_cell.angle_alpha   90.00
_cell.angle_beta   90.00
_cell.angle_gamma   90.00
#
_symmetry.space_group_name_H-M   'P 1'
#
loop_
_entity.id
_entity.type
_entity.pdbx_description
1 polymer ?
#
loop_
_entity_poly.entity_id
_entity_poly.type
_entity_poly.pdbx_seq_one_letter_code
_entity_poly.pdbx_strand_id
1 'polypeptide(L)'
;MASAIFGSLTFRLSTVAISFLISIGDVSGANPVASGTESKANTHSSSQGVKHSVNSELVSDLDTAALDKLRAEGTPRGRAPSGWPAFNWPEKRDVLFGFYGPSEQEKQFIVEAVPQSPIVKPEHKRKLLVFYRCQYPHASIATANFAYQQLAKATDAFDIMLTDDPALIRTSNLSQYDALLLNNTTDFDVTVGADGRAAILNFVRSGKGLIGIHAAADSCKGWRDGARLINGIFSCHPWLPTGTWAFQLQSPEHPINQAIEGKGFWLRDEVYAYRDGSHSPDQSRELVSLDLTKSENHDSPSLRESLRDRTNAKPHRPVAWIHRFGEGRVFYSNLGHNNTTYWHPMVLTHYLAGIQYALGDLHADDTATTELAIVNTSPAPIDH
;
A
#
# COMPACT_ATOMS: atom_id res chain seq x y z
N MET A 1 49.58 -39.96 12.48
CA MET A 1 50.17 -40.62 11.28
C MET A 1 49.14 -40.59 10.17
N ALA A 2 49.53 -40.10 8.99
CA ALA A 2 48.94 -40.20 7.63
C ALA A 2 47.45 -39.83 7.46
N SER A 3 47.06 -38.74 6.79
CA SER A 3 47.21 -38.33 5.35
C SER A 3 46.59 -39.28 4.33
N ALA A 4 45.53 -38.82 3.64
CA ALA A 4 45.32 -38.85 2.18
C ALA A 4 43.87 -38.42 1.82
N ILE A 5 43.47 -37.86 0.67
CA ILE A 5 44.08 -37.25 -0.53
C ILE A 5 42.93 -36.47 -1.25
N PHE A 6 43.34 -35.48 -2.04
CA PHE A 6 42.64 -34.49 -2.87
C PHE A 6 41.52 -34.95 -3.84
N GLY A 7 40.65 -33.98 -4.16
CA GLY A 7 39.92 -33.89 -5.43
C GLY A 7 39.42 -32.45 -5.69
N SER A 8 40.20 -31.65 -6.41
CA SER A 8 39.89 -30.26 -6.82
C SER A 8 39.21 -30.26 -8.19
N LEU A 9 38.05 -29.61 -8.31
CA LEU A 9 37.39 -29.35 -9.60
C LEU A 9 37.40 -27.84 -9.90
N THR A 10 38.26 -27.44 -10.83
CA THR A 10 38.35 -26.10 -11.41
C THR A 10 37.30 -25.92 -12.50
N PHE A 11 36.42 -24.92 -12.38
CA PHE A 11 35.60 -24.41 -13.48
C PHE A 11 36.19 -23.11 -14.03
N ARG A 12 36.43 -23.08 -15.35
CA ARG A 12 36.86 -21.90 -16.10
C ARG A 12 35.68 -20.95 -16.29
N LEU A 13 35.84 -19.70 -15.89
CA LEU A 13 34.96 -18.58 -16.25
C LEU A 13 35.54 -17.88 -17.49
N SER A 14 34.75 -17.82 -18.55
CA SER A 14 35.05 -17.04 -19.76
C SER A 14 34.51 -15.62 -19.58
N THR A 15 35.41 -14.65 -19.61
CA THR A 15 35.13 -13.22 -19.56
C THR A 15 34.60 -12.73 -20.91
N VAL A 16 33.44 -12.08 -20.94
CA VAL A 16 33.01 -11.23 -22.06
C VAL A 16 32.95 -9.80 -21.54
N ALA A 17 33.85 -8.96 -22.04
CA ALA A 17 33.91 -7.53 -21.79
C ALA A 17 33.02 -6.80 -22.81
N ILE A 18 32.09 -5.98 -22.34
CA ILE A 18 31.32 -5.04 -23.15
C ILE A 18 31.76 -3.64 -22.74
N SER A 19 32.50 -2.96 -23.62
CA SER A 19 32.92 -1.57 -23.47
C SER A 19 31.82 -0.64 -23.97
N PHE A 20 31.32 0.25 -23.12
CA PHE A 20 30.51 1.40 -23.53
C PHE A 20 31.39 2.65 -23.58
N LEU A 21 31.50 3.24 -24.77
CA LEU A 21 32.07 4.57 -25.02
C LEU A 21 30.96 5.61 -24.82
N ILE A 22 31.14 6.51 -23.84
CA ILE A 22 30.34 7.73 -23.71
C ILE A 22 31.16 8.87 -24.33
N SER A 23 30.63 9.45 -25.41
CA SER A 23 31.15 10.68 -26.01
C SER A 23 30.55 11.88 -25.29
N ILE A 24 31.40 12.77 -24.80
CA ILE A 24 31.06 14.00 -24.11
C ILE A 24 31.16 15.12 -25.14
N GLY A 25 30.04 15.77 -25.45
CA GLY A 25 29.99 16.96 -26.31
C GLY A 25 29.69 18.19 -25.48
N ASP A 26 30.71 18.99 -25.21
CA ASP A 26 30.60 20.38 -24.75
C ASP A 26 30.25 21.28 -25.93
N VAL A 27 29.23 22.15 -25.79
CA VAL A 27 29.18 23.43 -26.50
C VAL A 27 28.53 24.49 -25.60
N SER A 28 29.31 25.54 -25.34
CA SER A 28 28.96 26.80 -24.72
C SER A 28 28.38 27.80 -25.75
N GLY A 29 27.56 28.76 -25.32
CA GLY A 29 27.30 29.96 -26.14
C GLY A 29 25.97 30.70 -25.91
N ALA A 30 26.05 31.73 -25.08
CA ALA A 30 25.27 32.97 -24.98
C ALA A 30 24.11 33.32 -25.97
N ASN A 31 23.02 33.85 -25.37
CA ASN A 31 22.01 34.81 -25.87
C ASN A 31 22.65 36.16 -26.33
N PRO A 32 21.99 37.11 -27.07
CA PRO A 32 20.59 37.55 -26.86
C PRO A 32 19.75 38.15 -28.05
N VAL A 33 18.43 38.28 -27.80
CA VAL A 33 17.47 39.37 -28.17
C VAL A 33 17.28 39.79 -29.65
N ALA A 34 16.04 39.71 -30.17
CA ALA A 34 15.22 40.86 -30.61
C ALA A 34 13.90 40.47 -31.35
N SER A 35 12.83 41.15 -30.92
CA SER A 35 11.57 41.57 -31.58
C SER A 35 11.29 41.30 -33.06
N GLY A 36 10.01 41.06 -33.40
CA GLY A 36 9.44 41.48 -34.70
C GLY A 36 8.21 40.72 -35.21
N THR A 37 7.02 41.25 -34.89
CA THR A 37 5.78 41.40 -35.70
C THR A 37 5.35 40.39 -36.80
N GLU A 38 4.06 40.04 -36.69
CA GLU A 38 3.06 39.55 -37.66
C GLU A 38 3.35 39.65 -39.18
N SER A 39 3.01 38.59 -39.93
CA SER A 39 2.07 38.69 -41.07
C SER A 39 1.50 37.32 -41.49
N LYS A 40 0.23 37.32 -41.90
CA LYS A 40 -0.50 36.21 -42.51
C LYS A 40 -0.14 36.08 -43.99
N ALA A 41 0.02 34.85 -44.51
CA ALA A 41 -0.48 34.47 -45.84
C ALA A 41 -0.44 32.94 -46.04
N ASN A 42 -1.57 32.41 -46.48
CA ASN A 42 -1.76 31.05 -47.01
C ASN A 42 -0.90 30.80 -48.25
N THR A 43 -0.33 29.61 -48.37
CA THR A 43 -0.28 28.87 -49.64
C THR A 43 -0.26 27.35 -49.40
N HIS A 44 -1.09 26.66 -50.19
CA HIS A 44 -1.13 25.21 -50.29
C HIS A 44 0.18 24.63 -50.83
N SER A 45 0.66 23.55 -50.21
CA SER A 45 1.50 22.56 -50.87
C SER A 45 1.33 21.21 -50.19
N SER A 46 0.82 20.26 -50.97
CA SER A 46 0.77 18.83 -50.72
C SER A 46 2.17 18.24 -50.49
N SER A 47 2.37 17.50 -49.40
CA SER A 47 3.40 16.47 -49.33
C SER A 47 2.97 15.31 -48.42
N GLN A 48 2.80 14.17 -49.08
CA GLN A 48 3.18 12.82 -48.68
C GLN A 48 3.06 12.45 -47.19
N GLY A 49 2.10 11.57 -46.92
CA GLY A 49 1.97 10.86 -45.66
C GLY A 49 3.22 10.06 -45.33
N VAL A 50 3.92 10.49 -44.29
CA VAL A 50 4.84 9.65 -43.54
C VAL A 50 3.97 8.83 -42.58
N LYS A 51 3.66 7.59 -42.97
CA LYS A 51 3.23 6.57 -42.02
C LYS A 51 4.38 6.35 -41.06
N HIS A 52 4.31 6.96 -39.88
CA HIS A 52 5.03 6.40 -38.74
C HIS A 52 4.34 5.10 -38.37
N SER A 53 4.80 4.00 -38.97
CA SER A 53 4.67 2.68 -38.39
C SER A 53 5.41 2.73 -37.07
N VAL A 54 4.65 2.93 -35.98
CA VAL A 54 5.14 2.56 -34.67
C VAL A 54 5.36 1.07 -34.75
N ASN A 55 6.63 0.64 -34.65
CA ASN A 55 6.98 -0.76 -34.42
C ASN A 55 6.29 -1.18 -33.13
N SER A 56 5.12 -1.79 -33.26
CA SER A 56 4.36 -2.43 -32.20
C SER A 56 4.87 -3.84 -31.94
N GLU A 57 6.19 -4.01 -31.89
CA GLU A 57 6.78 -5.30 -31.60
C GLU A 57 7.05 -5.44 -30.10
N LEU A 58 6.41 -6.47 -29.54
CA LEU A 58 6.64 -7.10 -28.24
C LEU A 58 5.88 -6.53 -27.04
N VAL A 59 4.55 -6.46 -27.13
CA VAL A 59 3.73 -6.97 -26.02
C VAL A 59 3.30 -8.36 -26.47
N SER A 60 4.00 -9.40 -26.01
CA SER A 60 3.56 -10.76 -26.23
C SER A 60 2.16 -10.90 -25.65
N ASP A 61 1.19 -11.36 -26.45
CA ASP A 61 -0.09 -11.87 -25.97
C ASP A 61 0.21 -12.98 -24.96
N LEU A 62 0.27 -12.62 -23.68
CA LEU A 62 0.35 -13.60 -22.61
C LEU A 62 -0.96 -14.40 -22.68
N ASP A 63 -0.83 -15.73 -22.71
CA ASP A 63 -1.97 -16.62 -22.61
C ASP A 63 -2.83 -16.23 -21.39
N THR A 64 -4.15 -16.35 -21.51
CA THR A 64 -5.11 -15.99 -20.45
C THR A 64 -4.74 -16.68 -19.14
N ALA A 65 -4.32 -17.95 -19.20
CA ALA A 65 -3.85 -18.68 -18.02
C ALA A 65 -2.60 -18.06 -17.35
N ALA A 66 -1.70 -17.47 -18.14
CA ALA A 66 -0.52 -16.78 -17.61
C ALA A 66 -0.90 -15.43 -16.97
N LEU A 67 -1.86 -14.70 -17.55
CA LEU A 67 -2.40 -13.47 -16.96
C LEU A 67 -3.17 -13.74 -15.68
N ASP A 68 -3.99 -14.80 -15.64
CA ASP A 68 -4.74 -15.21 -14.45
C ASP A 68 -3.80 -15.60 -13.32
N LYS A 69 -2.78 -16.41 -13.63
CA LYS A 69 -1.73 -16.74 -12.66
C LYS A 69 -0.99 -15.49 -12.19
N LEU A 70 -0.67 -14.57 -13.10
CA LEU A 70 -0.02 -13.31 -12.73
C LEU A 70 -0.90 -12.52 -11.77
N ARG A 71 -2.20 -12.36 -12.04
CA ARG A 71 -3.14 -11.67 -11.13
C ARG A 71 -3.23 -12.33 -9.76
N ALA A 72 -3.23 -13.67 -9.72
CA ALA A 72 -3.37 -14.42 -8.48
C ALA A 72 -2.09 -14.45 -7.63
N GLU A 73 -0.92 -14.56 -8.26
CA GLU A 73 0.34 -14.84 -7.57
C GLU A 73 1.36 -13.70 -7.61
N GLY A 74 1.16 -12.74 -8.52
CA GLY A 74 2.08 -11.66 -8.80
C GLY A 74 3.29 -12.07 -9.62
N THR A 75 4.02 -11.08 -10.15
CA THR A 75 5.26 -11.36 -10.88
C THR A 75 6.27 -11.99 -9.93
N PRO A 76 6.85 -13.16 -10.24
CA PRO A 76 7.96 -13.70 -9.48
C PRO A 76 9.13 -12.72 -9.55
N ARG A 77 9.46 -12.10 -8.43
CA ARG A 77 10.61 -11.19 -8.33
C ARG A 77 11.82 -11.95 -7.82
N GLY A 78 13.00 -11.67 -8.40
CA GLY A 78 14.26 -12.23 -7.92
C GLY A 78 14.59 -11.76 -6.49
N ARG A 79 15.71 -12.25 -5.95
CA ARG A 79 16.23 -11.68 -4.69
C ARG A 79 16.78 -10.28 -4.96
N ALA A 80 16.34 -9.31 -4.17
CA ALA A 80 16.98 -8.01 -4.08
C ALA A 80 18.45 -8.14 -3.61
N PRO A 81 19.25 -7.06 -3.70
CA PRO A 81 20.60 -7.04 -3.18
C PRO A 81 20.68 -7.60 -1.76
N SER A 82 21.68 -8.45 -1.52
CA SER A 82 21.86 -9.06 -0.20
C SER A 82 22.05 -7.97 0.87
N GLY A 83 21.34 -8.09 1.98
CA GLY A 83 21.43 -7.16 3.10
C GLY A 83 20.71 -5.82 2.90
N TRP A 84 19.95 -5.62 1.81
CA TRP A 84 19.25 -4.35 1.56
C TRP A 84 18.33 -3.84 2.68
N PRO A 85 17.73 -4.66 3.57
CA PRO A 85 16.98 -4.14 4.70
C PRO A 85 17.84 -3.37 5.71
N ALA A 86 19.17 -3.52 5.67
CA ALA A 86 20.11 -2.76 6.50
C ALA A 86 20.62 -1.48 5.82
N PHE A 87 20.29 -1.24 4.55
CA PHE A 87 20.70 -0.04 3.83
C PHE A 87 20.11 1.23 4.46
N ASN A 88 20.69 2.39 4.13
CA ASN A 88 20.07 3.66 4.48
C ASN A 88 18.80 3.88 3.63
N TRP A 89 17.99 4.88 4.01
CA TRP A 89 16.69 5.06 3.35
C TRP A 89 16.77 5.35 1.83
N PRO A 90 17.62 6.27 1.34
CA PRO A 90 17.79 6.47 -0.10
C PRO A 90 18.09 5.18 -0.87
N GLU A 91 19.02 4.36 -0.38
CA GLU A 91 19.36 3.08 -0.99
C GLU A 91 18.19 2.08 -0.96
N LYS A 92 17.46 2.00 0.17
CA LYS A 92 16.23 1.19 0.28
C LYS A 92 15.19 1.62 -0.73
N ARG A 93 14.99 2.93 -0.88
CA ARG A 93 14.04 3.51 -1.82
C ARG A 93 14.42 3.16 -3.26
N ASP A 94 15.70 3.27 -3.62
CA ASP A 94 16.14 2.91 -4.97
C ASP A 94 15.87 1.42 -5.28
N VAL A 95 16.06 0.52 -4.30
CA VAL A 95 15.67 -0.89 -4.44
C VAL A 95 14.14 -1.06 -4.55
N LEU A 96 13.36 -0.40 -3.68
CA LEU A 96 11.90 -0.49 -3.70
C LEU A 96 11.31 -0.08 -5.06
N PHE A 97 11.73 1.06 -5.59
CA PHE A 97 11.14 1.60 -6.82
C PHE A 97 11.81 1.04 -8.08
N GLY A 98 13.11 0.76 -8.04
CA GLY A 98 13.85 0.23 -9.19
C GLY A 98 13.70 -1.28 -9.38
N PHE A 99 13.59 -2.05 -8.29
CA PHE A 99 13.54 -3.52 -8.35
C PHE A 99 12.16 -4.09 -8.02
N TYR A 100 11.49 -3.56 -7.00
CA TYR A 100 10.18 -4.07 -6.56
C TYR A 100 8.99 -3.34 -7.17
N GLY A 101 9.22 -2.23 -7.88
CA GLY A 101 8.20 -1.44 -8.56
C GLY A 101 7.28 -2.29 -9.45
N PRO A 102 6.02 -1.87 -9.64
CA PRO A 102 5.09 -2.60 -10.49
C PRO A 102 5.56 -2.55 -11.95
N SER A 103 5.50 -3.70 -12.63
CA SER A 103 5.70 -3.76 -14.09
C SER A 103 4.58 -3.02 -14.84
N GLU A 104 4.75 -2.73 -16.12
CA GLU A 104 3.68 -2.11 -16.92
C GLU A 104 2.39 -2.96 -16.94
N GLN A 105 2.52 -4.28 -16.95
CA GLN A 105 1.37 -5.18 -16.87
C GLN A 105 0.67 -5.09 -15.51
N GLU A 106 1.44 -5.03 -14.42
CA GLU A 106 0.87 -4.88 -13.07
C GLU A 106 0.22 -3.49 -12.89
N LYS A 107 0.79 -2.43 -13.48
CA LYS A 107 0.16 -1.10 -13.52
C LYS A 107 -1.17 -1.11 -14.26
N GLN A 108 -1.27 -1.84 -15.37
CA GLN A 108 -2.51 -2.00 -16.12
C GLN A 108 -3.60 -2.69 -15.27
N PHE A 109 -3.24 -3.73 -14.51
CA PHE A 109 -4.19 -4.37 -13.58
C PHE A 109 -4.71 -3.40 -12.51
N ILE A 110 -3.87 -2.50 -12.02
CA ILE A 110 -4.29 -1.45 -11.08
C ILE A 110 -5.27 -0.48 -11.74
N VAL A 111 -4.96 -0.01 -12.95
CA VAL A 111 -5.83 0.93 -13.70
C VAL A 111 -7.21 0.32 -13.98
N GLU A 112 -7.26 -0.98 -14.27
CA GLU A 112 -8.52 -1.71 -14.47
C GLU A 112 -9.29 -1.93 -13.17
N ALA A 113 -8.59 -2.10 -12.05
CA ALA A 113 -9.20 -2.40 -10.77
C ALA A 113 -9.69 -1.16 -10.01
N VAL A 114 -9.15 0.03 -10.28
CA VAL A 114 -9.62 1.24 -9.61
C VAL A 114 -11.07 1.58 -9.99
N PRO A 115 -11.92 1.95 -9.02
CA PRO A 115 -13.22 2.52 -9.32
C PRO A 115 -13.08 3.81 -10.15
N GLN A 116 -14.03 4.04 -11.06
CA GLN A 116 -14.02 5.17 -12.00
C GLN A 116 -14.77 6.41 -11.48
N SER A 117 -15.23 6.36 -10.22
CA SER A 117 -16.00 7.40 -9.55
C SER A 117 -15.76 7.32 -8.05
N PRO A 118 -15.89 8.43 -7.31
CA PRO A 118 -15.76 8.39 -5.87
C PRO A 118 -16.95 7.62 -5.26
N ILE A 119 -16.80 7.07 -4.04
CA ILE A 119 -17.91 6.40 -3.33
C ILE A 119 -19.02 7.41 -3.05
N VAL A 120 -18.62 8.60 -2.62
CA VAL A 120 -19.48 9.78 -2.47
C VAL A 120 -18.80 10.98 -3.10
N LYS A 121 -19.57 11.91 -3.65
CA LYS A 121 -19.00 13.15 -4.19
C LYS A 121 -18.32 13.95 -3.05
N PRO A 122 -17.04 14.34 -3.18
CA PRO A 122 -16.40 15.17 -2.17
C PRO A 122 -17.13 16.50 -1.98
N GLU A 123 -17.27 16.94 -0.73
CA GLU A 123 -17.94 18.21 -0.42
C GLU A 123 -17.14 19.42 -0.92
N HIS A 124 -15.81 19.27 -0.94
CA HIS A 124 -14.84 20.24 -1.43
C HIS A 124 -13.58 19.50 -1.87
N LYS A 125 -12.63 20.21 -2.49
CA LYS A 125 -11.34 19.62 -2.88
C LYS A 125 -10.59 19.12 -1.64
N ARG A 126 -10.29 17.82 -1.61
CA ARG A 126 -9.55 17.16 -0.54
C ARG A 126 -8.08 17.04 -0.88
N LYS A 127 -7.20 17.11 0.12
CA LYS A 127 -5.75 16.87 -0.04
C LYS A 127 -5.26 15.75 0.88
N LEU A 128 -4.70 14.70 0.28
CA LEU A 128 -4.12 13.56 0.97
C LEU A 128 -2.59 13.59 0.91
N LEU A 129 -1.94 13.60 2.07
CA LEU A 129 -0.50 13.34 2.15
C LEU A 129 -0.27 11.85 2.39
N VAL A 130 0.51 11.19 1.54
CA VAL A 130 0.92 9.80 1.71
C VAL A 130 2.39 9.75 2.11
N PHE A 131 2.66 9.21 3.29
CA PHE A 131 4.01 8.96 3.78
C PHE A 131 4.38 7.48 3.60
N TYR A 132 5.51 7.20 2.95
CA TYR A 132 5.90 5.82 2.58
C TYR A 132 7.32 5.41 3.02
N ARG A 133 7.94 6.15 3.95
CA ARG A 133 9.24 5.76 4.54
C ARG A 133 9.09 4.77 5.68
N CYS A 134 10.00 3.79 5.71
CA CYS A 134 10.00 2.69 6.68
C CYS A 134 11.42 2.24 7.03
N GLN A 135 11.60 1.57 8.17
CA GLN A 135 12.87 0.96 8.56
C GLN A 135 13.00 -0.46 8.02
N TYR A 136 11.94 -1.26 8.14
CA TYR A 136 11.78 -2.54 7.47
C TYR A 136 10.89 -2.37 6.23
N PRO A 137 11.43 -2.60 5.01
CA PRO A 137 10.72 -2.28 3.77
C PRO A 137 9.83 -3.42 3.25
N HIS A 138 8.62 -3.05 2.85
CA HIS A 138 7.66 -3.93 2.18
C HIS A 138 7.71 -3.69 0.67
N ALA A 139 7.82 -4.77 -0.11
CA ALA A 139 7.94 -4.70 -1.57
C ALA A 139 6.73 -4.02 -2.24
N SER A 140 5.56 -4.03 -1.59
CA SER A 140 4.34 -3.41 -2.09
C SER A 140 4.30 -1.90 -2.05
N ILE A 141 5.24 -1.22 -1.38
CA ILE A 141 5.21 0.25 -1.21
C ILE A 141 5.09 0.98 -2.56
N ALA A 142 5.88 0.59 -3.55
CA ALA A 142 5.88 1.23 -4.87
C ALA A 142 4.55 0.97 -5.62
N THR A 143 4.02 -0.25 -5.54
CA THR A 143 2.73 -0.65 -6.12
C THR A 143 1.58 0.11 -5.48
N ALA A 144 1.57 0.21 -4.15
CA ALA A 144 0.58 0.94 -3.37
C ALA A 144 0.57 2.43 -3.70
N ASN A 145 1.74 3.06 -3.78
CA ASN A 145 1.87 4.46 -4.19
C ASN A 145 1.25 4.71 -5.58
N PHE A 146 1.52 3.84 -6.55
CA PHE A 146 0.90 3.92 -7.87
C PHE A 146 -0.63 3.75 -7.79
N ALA A 147 -1.12 2.79 -7.00
CA ALA A 147 -2.56 2.57 -6.82
C ALA A 147 -3.28 3.77 -6.19
N TYR A 148 -2.71 4.41 -5.17
CA TYR A 148 -3.30 5.62 -4.59
C TYR A 148 -3.32 6.79 -5.57
N GLN A 149 -2.29 6.93 -6.42
CA GLN A 149 -2.29 7.92 -7.50
C GLN A 149 -3.38 7.62 -8.54
N GLN A 150 -3.61 6.35 -8.89
CA GLN A 150 -4.69 5.98 -9.81
C GLN A 150 -6.07 6.18 -9.17
N LEU A 151 -6.26 5.89 -7.89
CA LEU A 151 -7.50 6.22 -7.16
C LEU A 151 -7.80 7.72 -7.22
N ALA A 152 -6.82 8.57 -6.89
CA ALA A 152 -6.96 10.02 -6.97
C ALA A 152 -7.36 10.46 -8.39
N LYS A 153 -6.62 9.99 -9.41
CA LYS A 153 -6.82 10.36 -10.81
C LYS A 153 -8.16 9.90 -11.37
N ALA A 154 -8.55 8.66 -11.12
CA ALA A 154 -9.75 8.06 -11.73
C ALA A 154 -11.04 8.57 -11.08
N THR A 155 -10.99 8.90 -9.79
CA THR A 155 -12.20 9.23 -9.02
C THR A 155 -12.39 10.72 -8.76
N ASP A 156 -11.34 11.53 -8.92
CA ASP A 156 -11.33 12.94 -8.50
C ASP A 156 -11.74 13.14 -7.03
N ALA A 157 -11.58 12.11 -6.19
CA ALA A 157 -11.98 12.13 -4.79
C ALA A 157 -11.07 13.03 -3.93
N PHE A 158 -9.80 13.14 -4.31
CA PHE A 158 -8.78 13.89 -3.60
C PHE A 158 -7.56 14.17 -4.48
N ASP A 159 -6.89 15.29 -4.21
CA ASP A 159 -5.51 15.53 -4.63
C ASP A 159 -4.55 14.74 -3.74
N ILE A 160 -3.48 14.20 -4.31
CA ILE A 160 -2.51 13.36 -3.61
C ILE A 160 -1.09 13.93 -3.68
N MET A 161 -0.38 13.92 -2.56
CA MET A 161 1.05 14.18 -2.47
C MET A 161 1.73 12.97 -1.84
N LEU A 162 2.74 12.40 -2.51
CA LEU A 162 3.56 11.33 -1.95
C LEU A 162 4.84 11.92 -1.35
N THR A 163 5.25 11.45 -0.19
CA THR A 163 6.53 11.84 0.42
C THR A 163 7.16 10.72 1.26
N ASP A 164 8.48 10.74 1.34
CA ASP A 164 9.30 9.96 2.25
C ASP A 164 10.14 10.85 3.20
N ASP A 165 9.90 12.16 3.17
CA ASP A 165 10.63 13.15 3.95
C ASP A 165 9.95 13.40 5.30
N PRO A 166 10.56 12.97 6.43
CA PRO A 166 9.98 13.20 7.75
C PRO A 166 9.89 14.69 8.12
N ALA A 167 10.67 15.59 7.48
CA ALA A 167 10.59 17.03 7.75
C ALA A 167 9.27 17.66 7.32
N LEU A 168 8.50 16.97 6.46
CA LEU A 168 7.14 17.37 6.07
C LEU A 168 6.08 16.99 7.12
N ILE A 169 6.42 16.15 8.10
CA ILE A 169 5.52 15.79 9.20
C ILE A 169 5.67 16.81 10.33
N ARG A 170 5.16 18.02 10.07
CA ARG A 170 5.15 19.15 11.01
C ARG A 170 3.88 19.97 10.83
N THR A 171 3.42 20.64 11.88
CA THR A 171 2.13 21.35 11.92
C THR A 171 1.92 22.30 10.74
N SER A 172 2.93 23.11 10.41
CA SER A 172 2.84 24.10 9.31
C SER A 172 2.67 23.47 7.93
N ASN A 173 3.17 22.26 7.73
CA ASN A 173 3.00 21.55 6.47
C ASN A 173 1.71 20.71 6.48
N LEU A 174 1.39 20.05 7.60
CA LEU A 174 0.19 19.22 7.73
C LEU A 174 -1.11 20.04 7.61
N SER A 175 -1.12 21.32 7.98
CA SER A 175 -2.31 22.17 7.95
C SER A 175 -2.96 22.35 6.58
N GLN A 176 -2.25 22.03 5.48
CA GLN A 176 -2.80 22.09 4.12
C GLN A 176 -3.48 20.79 3.67
N TYR A 177 -3.39 19.73 4.46
CA TYR A 177 -3.94 18.41 4.13
C TYR A 177 -5.18 18.11 4.96
N ASP A 178 -6.01 17.21 4.43
CA ASP A 178 -7.23 16.73 5.09
C ASP A 178 -7.02 15.38 5.76
N ALA A 179 -6.07 14.59 5.28
CA ALA A 179 -5.63 13.37 5.92
C ALA A 179 -4.16 13.04 5.64
N LEU A 180 -3.60 12.18 6.50
CA LEU A 180 -2.28 11.56 6.36
C LEU A 180 -2.47 10.05 6.18
N LEU A 181 -1.93 9.46 5.11
CA LEU A 181 -1.88 8.02 4.90
C LEU A 181 -0.47 7.50 5.16
N LEU A 182 -0.37 6.50 6.02
CA LEU A 182 0.86 5.78 6.33
C LEU A 182 0.91 4.49 5.50
N ASN A 183 1.62 4.55 4.38
CA ASN A 183 1.76 3.43 3.46
C ASN A 183 2.89 2.51 3.94
N ASN A 184 2.53 1.42 4.61
CA ASN A 184 3.48 0.39 5.06
C ASN A 184 4.65 0.94 5.89
N THR A 185 4.38 1.93 6.74
CA THR A 185 5.43 2.58 7.54
C THR A 185 5.81 1.72 8.74
N THR A 186 7.09 1.50 8.97
CA THR A 186 7.61 0.84 10.18
C THR A 186 8.48 1.81 10.99
N ASP A 187 8.38 1.75 12.32
CA ASP A 187 9.06 2.67 13.26
C ASP A 187 8.88 4.16 12.89
N PHE A 188 7.68 4.51 12.41
CA PHE A 188 7.36 5.88 12.00
C PHE A 188 7.52 6.90 13.13
N ASP A 189 7.19 6.50 14.36
CA ASP A 189 7.29 7.32 15.57
C ASP A 189 8.75 7.72 15.90
N VAL A 190 9.70 6.85 15.58
CA VAL A 190 11.14 7.16 15.65
C VAL A 190 11.53 8.06 14.48
N THR A 191 11.04 7.75 13.28
CA THR A 191 11.36 8.46 12.04
C THR A 191 10.98 9.94 12.06
N VAL A 192 9.85 10.29 12.70
CA VAL A 192 9.36 11.68 12.78
C VAL A 192 9.70 12.41 14.09
N GLY A 193 10.26 11.69 15.07
CA GLY A 193 10.68 12.26 16.35
C GLY A 193 9.55 12.87 17.18
N ALA A 194 9.90 13.59 18.25
CA ALA A 194 8.92 14.15 19.18
C ALA A 194 8.00 15.20 18.54
N ASP A 195 8.55 16.10 17.73
CA ASP A 195 7.79 17.17 17.09
C ASP A 195 6.80 16.65 16.06
N GLY A 196 7.21 15.66 15.25
CA GLY A 196 6.31 15.03 14.29
C GLY A 196 5.18 14.27 14.98
N ARG A 197 5.48 13.54 16.06
CA ARG A 197 4.45 12.87 16.88
C ARG A 197 3.42 13.87 17.43
N ALA A 198 3.88 15.01 17.95
CA ALA A 198 3.00 16.07 18.43
C ALA A 198 2.16 16.68 17.29
N ALA A 199 2.77 16.92 16.13
CA ALA A 199 2.07 17.43 14.96
C ALA A 199 0.95 16.49 14.48
N ILE A 200 1.21 15.17 14.45
CA ILE A 200 0.21 14.16 14.07
C ILE A 200 -0.96 14.13 15.06
N LEU A 201 -0.70 14.13 16.37
CA LEU A 201 -1.79 14.12 17.36
C LEU A 201 -2.68 15.34 17.24
N ASN A 202 -2.08 16.52 17.08
CA ASN A 202 -2.83 17.76 16.92
C ASN A 202 -3.61 17.77 15.62
N PHE A 203 -3.00 17.29 14.52
CA PHE A 203 -3.64 17.18 13.22
C PHE A 203 -4.92 16.31 13.32
N VAL A 204 -4.80 15.09 13.84
CA VAL A 204 -5.96 14.19 13.95
C VAL A 204 -6.98 14.72 14.95
N ARG A 205 -6.57 15.12 16.17
CA ARG A 205 -7.50 15.68 17.18
C ARG A 205 -8.29 16.89 16.69
N SER A 206 -7.75 17.66 15.76
CA SER A 206 -8.39 18.86 15.19
C SER A 206 -9.47 18.60 14.15
N GLY A 207 -9.70 17.35 13.74
CA GLY A 207 -10.72 17.03 12.74
C GLY A 207 -10.21 16.28 11.51
N LYS A 208 -8.89 16.12 11.38
CA LYS A 208 -8.25 15.57 10.17
C LYS A 208 -8.10 14.05 10.23
N GLY A 209 -7.91 13.44 9.08
CA GLY A 209 -7.87 11.99 8.92
C GLY A 209 -6.50 11.37 9.15
N LEU A 210 -6.48 10.13 9.65
CA LEU A 210 -5.32 9.25 9.55
C LEU A 210 -5.73 7.94 8.87
N ILE A 211 -4.93 7.47 7.92
CA ILE A 211 -5.10 6.17 7.29
C ILE A 211 -3.84 5.35 7.57
N GLY A 212 -3.99 4.17 8.15
CA GLY A 212 -2.89 3.21 8.33
C GLY A 212 -3.07 1.98 7.47
N ILE A 213 -2.04 1.60 6.71
CA ILE A 213 -2.09 0.41 5.84
C ILE A 213 -1.00 -0.58 6.26
N HIS A 214 -1.42 -1.83 6.48
CA HIS A 214 -0.62 -3.00 6.81
C HIS A 214 0.46 -2.71 7.86
N ALA A 215 1.69 -2.47 7.42
CA ALA A 215 2.85 -2.26 8.29
C ALA A 215 2.79 -0.98 9.12
N ALA A 216 1.85 -0.07 8.87
CA ALA A 216 1.57 1.05 9.77
C ALA A 216 1.33 0.61 11.23
N ALA A 217 0.84 -0.62 11.46
CA ALA A 217 0.73 -1.22 12.80
C ALA A 217 2.09 -1.57 13.45
N ASP A 218 3.17 -1.67 12.67
CA ASP A 218 4.54 -1.83 13.16
C ASP A 218 5.21 -0.48 13.48
N SER A 219 4.42 0.59 13.53
CA SER A 219 4.82 1.90 14.06
C SER A 219 4.30 2.10 15.49
N CYS A 220 4.78 3.15 16.16
CA CYS A 220 4.28 3.59 17.47
C CYS A 220 4.53 2.61 18.63
N LYS A 221 5.48 1.68 18.50
CA LYS A 221 5.82 0.67 19.52
C LYS A 221 6.20 1.27 20.87
N GLY A 222 6.87 2.42 20.85
CA GLY A 222 7.30 3.17 22.04
C GLY A 222 6.48 4.41 22.33
N TRP A 223 5.36 4.61 21.62
CA TRP A 223 4.56 5.83 21.68
C TRP A 223 3.11 5.51 22.01
N ARG A 224 2.75 5.65 23.30
CA ARG A 224 1.42 5.26 23.81
C ARG A 224 0.24 5.90 23.08
N ASP A 225 0.31 7.21 22.82
CA ASP A 225 -0.78 7.90 22.11
C ASP A 225 -0.86 7.47 20.65
N GLY A 226 0.28 7.20 20.00
CA GLY A 226 0.30 6.64 18.65
C GLY A 226 -0.24 5.21 18.58
N ALA A 227 0.03 4.40 19.59
CA ALA A 227 -0.52 3.05 19.68
C ALA A 227 -2.06 3.07 19.77
N ARG A 228 -2.62 4.01 20.54
CA ARG A 228 -4.07 4.25 20.57
C ARG A 228 -4.60 4.78 19.24
N LEU A 229 -3.83 5.65 18.59
CA LEU A 229 -4.19 6.24 17.31
C LEU A 229 -4.27 5.20 16.19
N ILE A 230 -3.38 4.22 16.14
CA ILE A 230 -3.48 3.10 15.20
C ILE A 230 -4.50 2.05 15.66
N ASN A 231 -4.63 1.86 16.98
CA ASN A 231 -5.47 0.85 17.64
C ASN A 231 -5.13 -0.59 17.23
N GLY A 232 -3.83 -0.89 17.14
CA GLY A 232 -3.30 -2.23 16.85
C GLY A 232 -1.80 -2.16 16.59
N ILE A 233 -0.99 -2.70 17.50
CA ILE A 233 0.48 -2.71 17.36
C ILE A 233 0.97 -4.09 16.99
N PHE A 234 1.78 -4.20 15.95
CA PHE A 234 2.36 -5.45 15.47
C PHE A 234 2.99 -6.29 16.59
N SER A 235 2.65 -7.58 16.59
CA SER A 235 3.28 -8.61 17.42
C SER A 235 3.91 -9.71 16.56
N CYS A 236 3.15 -10.28 15.62
CA CYS A 236 3.62 -11.34 14.73
C CYS A 236 2.73 -11.46 13.48
N HIS A 237 3.10 -12.35 12.56
CA HIS A 237 2.52 -12.51 11.23
C HIS A 237 2.41 -14.00 10.86
N PRO A 238 1.52 -14.76 11.52
CA PRO A 238 1.42 -16.21 11.31
C PRO A 238 0.73 -16.58 9.99
N TRP A 239 0.06 -15.62 9.34
CA TRP A 239 -0.59 -15.77 8.05
C TRP A 239 0.31 -15.13 6.99
N LEU A 240 1.13 -15.96 6.35
CA LEU A 240 2.21 -15.55 5.45
C LEU A 240 1.70 -15.03 4.09
N PRO A 241 2.51 -14.22 3.36
CA PRO A 241 2.15 -13.64 2.07
C PRO A 241 1.76 -14.64 0.96
N THR A 242 2.16 -15.90 1.10
CA THR A 242 1.89 -16.97 0.13
C THR A 242 0.57 -17.70 0.36
N GLY A 243 -0.07 -17.52 1.53
CA GLY A 243 -1.33 -18.19 1.83
C GLY A 243 -2.54 -17.35 1.41
N THR A 244 -3.64 -18.04 1.14
CA THR A 244 -4.97 -17.45 0.91
C THR A 244 -5.79 -17.63 2.17
N TRP A 245 -6.30 -16.54 2.71
CA TRP A 245 -6.93 -16.52 4.03
C TRP A 245 -8.39 -16.11 3.92
N ALA A 246 -9.21 -16.64 4.82
CA ALA A 246 -10.62 -16.33 4.91
C ALA A 246 -10.88 -15.08 5.77
N PHE A 247 -11.75 -14.19 5.31
CA PHE A 247 -12.13 -12.97 6.01
C PHE A 247 -13.63 -12.92 6.17
N GLN A 248 -14.10 -12.62 7.37
CA GLN A 248 -15.51 -12.38 7.66
C GLN A 248 -15.78 -10.89 7.85
N LEU A 249 -16.99 -10.46 7.51
CA LEU A 249 -17.44 -9.10 7.79
C LEU A 249 -17.98 -9.03 9.22
N GLN A 250 -17.54 -8.04 9.98
CA GLN A 250 -18.12 -7.68 11.29
C GLN A 250 -19.25 -6.66 11.17
N SER A 251 -19.37 -6.02 10.01
CA SER A 251 -20.41 -5.04 9.70
C SER A 251 -20.75 -5.08 8.21
N PRO A 252 -21.49 -6.10 7.74
CA PRO A 252 -21.68 -6.37 6.31
C PRO A 252 -22.39 -5.23 5.57
N GLU A 253 -23.28 -4.49 6.23
CA GLU A 253 -24.01 -3.38 5.63
C GLU A 253 -23.28 -2.03 5.72
N HIS A 254 -22.14 -1.98 6.43
CA HIS A 254 -21.42 -0.73 6.65
C HIS A 254 -20.96 -0.12 5.31
N PRO A 255 -21.07 1.21 5.10
CA PRO A 255 -20.78 1.83 3.80
C PRO A 255 -19.35 1.56 3.30
N ILE A 256 -18.38 1.39 4.22
CA ILE A 256 -16.99 1.04 3.87
C ILE A 256 -16.86 -0.43 3.37
N ASN A 257 -17.78 -1.32 3.76
CA ASN A 257 -17.77 -2.74 3.36
C ASN A 257 -18.60 -3.04 2.11
N GLN A 258 -19.27 -2.05 1.51
CA GLN A 258 -20.18 -2.28 0.37
C GLN A 258 -19.48 -2.94 -0.83
N ALA A 259 -18.18 -2.67 -1.03
CA ALA A 259 -17.37 -3.32 -2.06
C ALA A 259 -17.23 -4.85 -1.90
N ILE A 260 -17.55 -5.37 -0.72
CA ILE A 260 -17.44 -6.79 -0.36
C ILE A 260 -18.81 -7.49 -0.46
N GLU A 261 -19.84 -6.78 -0.91
CA GLU A 261 -21.15 -7.35 -1.28
C GLU A 261 -21.83 -8.14 -0.15
N GLY A 262 -21.60 -7.73 1.10
CA GLY A 262 -22.24 -8.28 2.29
C GLY A 262 -21.81 -9.69 2.68
N LYS A 263 -20.82 -10.28 2.01
CA LYS A 263 -20.28 -11.60 2.34
C LYS A 263 -18.80 -11.51 2.71
N GLY A 264 -18.31 -12.46 3.50
CA GLY A 264 -16.87 -12.61 3.68
C GLY A 264 -16.18 -12.98 2.36
N PHE A 265 -14.85 -13.02 2.36
CA PHE A 265 -14.06 -13.23 1.16
C PHE A 265 -12.78 -14.00 1.45
N TRP A 266 -12.14 -14.49 0.40
CA TRP A 266 -10.81 -15.08 0.46
C TRP A 266 -9.81 -14.16 -0.22
N LEU A 267 -8.64 -13.95 0.39
CA LEU A 267 -7.60 -13.10 -0.20
C LEU A 267 -6.21 -13.62 0.16
N ARG A 268 -5.31 -13.54 -0.81
CA ARG A 268 -3.89 -13.85 -0.62
C ARG A 268 -3.11 -12.60 -0.19
N ASP A 269 -2.76 -12.53 1.08
CA ASP A 269 -1.96 -11.44 1.65
C ASP A 269 -1.20 -11.92 2.90
N GLU A 270 -0.34 -11.08 3.47
CA GLU A 270 0.15 -11.27 4.84
C GLU A 270 -0.80 -10.62 5.84
N VAL A 271 -1.11 -11.33 6.94
CA VAL A 271 -1.98 -10.80 8.00
C VAL A 271 -1.28 -10.83 9.35
N TYR A 272 -1.41 -9.73 10.11
CA TYR A 272 -0.78 -9.56 11.42
C TYR A 272 -1.69 -9.95 12.57
N ALA A 273 -1.04 -10.39 13.65
CA ALA A 273 -1.60 -10.36 14.99
C ALA A 273 -0.95 -9.23 15.78
N TYR A 274 -1.76 -8.60 16.64
CA TYR A 274 -1.35 -7.44 17.44
C TYR A 274 -0.89 -7.85 18.85
N ARG A 275 -0.13 -6.98 19.49
CA ARG A 275 0.25 -7.09 20.90
C ARG A 275 -0.98 -7.08 21.77
N ASP A 276 -0.93 -7.84 22.86
CA ASP A 276 -2.03 -7.93 23.82
C ASP A 276 -2.39 -6.54 24.36
N GLY A 277 -3.68 -6.21 24.31
CA GLY A 277 -4.22 -4.92 24.75
C GLY A 277 -3.94 -3.73 23.83
N SER A 278 -3.29 -3.92 22.67
CA SER A 278 -3.02 -2.81 21.74
C SER A 278 -4.16 -2.49 20.77
N HIS A 279 -5.09 -3.42 20.59
CA HIS A 279 -6.35 -3.21 19.88
C HIS A 279 -7.50 -3.28 20.89
N SER A 280 -8.45 -2.35 20.80
CA SER A 280 -9.65 -2.30 21.63
C SER A 280 -10.90 -2.06 20.77
N PRO A 281 -11.88 -3.00 20.76
CA PRO A 281 -13.15 -2.81 20.07
C PRO A 281 -14.07 -1.83 20.79
N ASP A 282 -13.75 -1.43 22.03
CA ASP A 282 -14.42 -0.34 22.77
C ASP A 282 -14.07 1.04 22.22
N GLN A 283 -13.03 1.13 21.38
CA GLN A 283 -12.61 2.37 20.74
C GLN A 283 -12.88 2.36 19.25
N SER A 284 -13.21 1.22 18.64
CA SER A 284 -13.31 1.11 17.19
C SER A 284 -14.51 0.33 16.70
N ARG A 285 -15.05 0.80 15.57
CA ARG A 285 -15.93 0.04 14.71
C ARG A 285 -15.11 -0.91 13.85
N GLU A 286 -15.23 -2.21 14.13
CA GLU A 286 -14.58 -3.25 13.35
C GLU A 286 -15.39 -3.54 12.08
N LEU A 287 -14.69 -3.66 10.96
CA LEU A 287 -15.29 -3.81 9.64
C LEU A 287 -15.08 -5.22 9.10
N VAL A 288 -13.84 -5.71 9.21
CA VAL A 288 -13.40 -7.01 8.68
C VAL A 288 -12.55 -7.69 9.75
N SER A 289 -12.70 -9.00 9.90
CA SER A 289 -11.81 -9.83 10.72
C SER A 289 -11.41 -11.09 9.96
N LEU A 290 -10.35 -11.77 10.39
CA LEU A 290 -10.13 -13.14 9.94
C LEU A 290 -11.30 -14.03 10.38
N ASP A 291 -11.67 -14.96 9.52
CA ASP A 291 -12.62 -16.02 9.82
C ASP A 291 -11.86 -17.21 10.41
N LEU A 292 -11.74 -17.27 11.74
CA LEU A 292 -11.05 -18.35 12.44
C LEU A 292 -11.86 -19.65 12.51
N THR A 293 -13.07 -19.68 11.96
CA THR A 293 -13.83 -20.94 11.81
C THR A 293 -13.29 -21.81 10.68
N LYS A 294 -12.49 -21.23 9.77
CA LYS A 294 -11.82 -21.94 8.69
C LYS A 294 -10.49 -22.52 9.15
N SER A 295 -10.26 -23.79 8.84
CA SER A 295 -9.02 -24.51 9.20
C SER A 295 -7.76 -23.86 8.63
N GLU A 296 -7.85 -23.28 7.43
CA GLU A 296 -6.75 -22.58 6.76
C GLU A 296 -6.21 -21.45 7.62
N ASN A 297 -7.13 -20.72 8.27
CA ASN A 297 -6.77 -19.64 9.17
C ASN A 297 -6.37 -20.15 10.56
N HIS A 298 -7.18 -21.04 11.15
CA HIS A 298 -6.99 -21.51 12.53
C HIS A 298 -5.72 -22.35 12.68
N ASP A 299 -5.44 -23.22 11.70
CA ASP A 299 -4.36 -24.20 11.70
C ASP A 299 -3.28 -23.87 10.67
N SER A 300 -3.09 -22.57 10.37
CA SER A 300 -2.05 -22.08 9.45
C SER A 300 -0.72 -22.82 9.70
N PRO A 301 -0.10 -23.45 8.69
CA PRO A 301 1.13 -24.25 8.87
C PRO A 301 2.30 -23.44 9.42
N SER A 302 2.26 -22.12 9.26
CA SER A 302 3.31 -21.21 9.73
C SER A 302 3.12 -20.80 11.18
N LEU A 303 2.01 -21.22 11.80
CA LEU A 303 1.72 -20.95 13.19
C LEU A 303 2.57 -21.84 14.11
N ARG A 304 3.54 -21.20 14.76
CA ARG A 304 4.37 -21.86 15.78
C ARG A 304 3.62 -21.96 17.09
N GLU A 305 3.87 -23.03 17.85
CA GLU A 305 3.26 -23.26 19.17
C GLU A 305 3.42 -22.05 20.11
N SER A 306 4.61 -21.43 20.12
CA SER A 306 4.91 -20.24 20.92
C SER A 306 4.17 -18.95 20.53
N LEU A 307 3.39 -18.98 19.45
CA LEU A 307 2.56 -17.87 18.98
C LEU A 307 1.06 -18.08 19.24
N ARG A 308 0.61 -19.28 19.65
CA ARG A 308 -0.83 -19.62 19.76
C ARG A 308 -1.62 -18.65 20.65
N ASP A 309 -1.11 -18.37 21.85
CA ASP A 309 -1.75 -17.44 22.82
C ASP A 309 -2.00 -16.03 22.25
N ARG A 310 -1.19 -15.65 21.26
CA ARG A 310 -1.25 -14.35 20.58
C ARG A 310 -1.91 -14.42 19.21
N THR A 311 -2.43 -15.57 18.78
CA THR A 311 -2.99 -15.80 17.43
C THR A 311 -4.32 -16.59 17.48
N ASN A 312 -4.37 -17.84 17.02
CA ASN A 312 -5.62 -18.62 16.91
C ASN A 312 -6.27 -18.97 18.27
N ALA A 313 -5.54 -18.92 19.39
CA ALA A 313 -6.14 -19.11 20.71
C ALA A 313 -7.06 -17.94 21.13
N LYS A 314 -6.98 -16.79 20.45
CA LYS A 314 -7.98 -15.73 20.63
C LYS A 314 -9.06 -15.88 19.56
N PRO A 315 -10.35 -15.80 19.95
CA PRO A 315 -11.47 -16.07 19.05
C PRO A 315 -11.65 -15.01 17.98
N HIS A 316 -11.00 -13.84 18.11
CA HIS A 316 -11.23 -12.69 17.24
C HIS A 316 -9.95 -12.01 16.79
N ARG A 317 -9.92 -11.63 15.51
CA ARG A 317 -8.74 -11.08 14.82
C ARG A 317 -9.13 -9.99 13.83
N PRO A 318 -9.22 -8.72 14.28
CA PRO A 318 -9.64 -7.62 13.42
C PRO A 318 -8.58 -7.34 12.34
N VAL A 319 -9.07 -7.06 11.13
CA VAL A 319 -8.28 -6.82 9.92
C VAL A 319 -8.48 -5.40 9.44
N ALA A 320 -9.69 -4.85 9.51
CA ALA A 320 -9.94 -3.45 9.19
C ALA A 320 -10.92 -2.83 10.18
N TRP A 321 -10.70 -1.57 10.53
CA TRP A 321 -11.53 -0.83 11.47
C TRP A 321 -11.48 0.67 11.22
N ILE A 322 -12.47 1.37 11.77
CA ILE A 322 -12.50 2.82 11.90
C ILE A 322 -12.71 3.25 13.34
N HIS A 323 -12.28 4.47 13.66
CA HIS A 323 -12.67 5.12 14.92
C HIS A 323 -12.47 6.64 14.87
N ARG A 324 -12.92 7.30 15.94
CA ARG A 324 -12.67 8.71 16.23
C ARG A 324 -11.46 8.86 17.16
N PHE A 325 -10.62 9.87 16.91
CA PHE A 325 -9.55 10.27 17.82
C PHE A 325 -9.57 11.79 18.02
N GLY A 326 -10.17 12.24 19.12
CA GLY A 326 -10.65 13.63 19.20
C GLY A 326 -11.69 13.86 18.11
N GLU A 327 -11.55 14.94 17.34
CA GLU A 327 -12.44 15.21 16.21
C GLU A 327 -12.00 14.52 14.90
N GLY A 328 -10.90 13.77 14.92
CA GLY A 328 -10.34 13.11 13.74
C GLY A 328 -11.00 11.78 13.42
N ARG A 329 -10.77 11.31 12.19
CA ARG A 329 -11.25 10.01 11.67
C ARG A 329 -10.06 9.13 11.33
N VAL A 330 -10.00 7.96 11.93
CA VAL A 330 -8.94 7.00 11.65
C VAL A 330 -9.52 5.81 10.91
N PHE A 331 -8.91 5.44 9.80
CA PHE A 331 -9.14 4.18 9.10
C PHE A 331 -7.86 3.34 9.14
N TYR A 332 -7.98 2.06 9.45
CA TYR A 332 -6.87 1.12 9.35
C TYR A 332 -7.29 -0.11 8.58
N SER A 333 -6.39 -0.60 7.72
CA SER A 333 -6.48 -1.92 7.09
C SER A 333 -5.17 -2.67 7.30
N ASN A 334 -5.27 -3.93 7.72
CA ASN A 334 -4.16 -4.84 7.85
C ASN A 334 -3.69 -5.41 6.51
N LEU A 335 -4.55 -5.39 5.49
CA LEU A 335 -4.20 -5.82 4.13
C LEU A 335 -3.24 -4.82 3.49
N GLY A 336 -2.35 -5.29 2.61
CA GLY A 336 -1.44 -4.42 1.85
C GLY A 336 0.02 -4.86 1.76
N HIS A 337 0.37 -6.09 2.18
CA HIS A 337 1.72 -6.62 2.03
C HIS A 337 2.02 -7.00 0.59
N ASN A 338 1.08 -7.67 -0.07
CA ASN A 338 1.25 -8.16 -1.41
C ASN A 338 0.97 -7.08 -2.47
N ASN A 339 1.64 -7.20 -3.61
CA ASN A 339 1.34 -6.38 -4.78
C ASN A 339 -0.07 -6.68 -5.32
N THR A 340 -0.46 -7.95 -5.32
CA THR A 340 -1.76 -8.45 -5.80
C THR A 340 -2.95 -7.83 -5.07
N THR A 341 -2.77 -7.46 -3.79
CA THR A 341 -3.79 -6.75 -3.00
C THR A 341 -4.26 -5.47 -3.67
N TYR A 342 -3.35 -4.75 -4.33
CA TYR A 342 -3.65 -3.49 -5.03
C TYR A 342 -4.16 -3.69 -6.45
N TRP A 343 -4.37 -4.93 -6.89
CA TRP A 343 -4.96 -5.26 -8.21
C TRP A 343 -6.39 -5.75 -8.08
N HIS A 344 -6.90 -5.81 -6.84
CA HIS A 344 -8.22 -6.35 -6.55
C HIS A 344 -9.25 -5.21 -6.48
N PRO A 345 -10.29 -5.20 -7.34
CA PRO A 345 -11.27 -4.11 -7.37
C PRO A 345 -11.98 -3.91 -6.03
N MET A 346 -12.38 -5.02 -5.37
CA MET A 346 -12.97 -4.96 -4.02
C MET A 346 -12.06 -4.24 -3.02
N VAL A 347 -10.76 -4.55 -2.97
CA VAL A 347 -9.83 -3.95 -1.99
C VAL A 347 -9.62 -2.47 -2.28
N LEU A 348 -9.41 -2.09 -3.55
CA LEU A 348 -9.23 -0.68 -3.91
C LEU A 348 -10.49 0.16 -3.65
N THR A 349 -11.67 -0.43 -3.85
CA THR A 349 -12.95 0.24 -3.54
C THR A 349 -13.17 0.35 -2.03
N HIS A 350 -12.81 -0.68 -1.25
CA HIS A 350 -12.81 -0.63 0.22
C HIS A 350 -11.86 0.44 0.75
N TYR A 351 -10.65 0.56 0.16
CA TYR A 351 -9.69 1.60 0.52
C TYR A 351 -10.18 2.99 0.17
N LEU A 352 -10.80 3.17 -1.01
CA LEU A 352 -11.39 4.46 -1.36
C LEU A 352 -12.47 4.87 -0.35
N ALA A 353 -13.34 3.95 0.05
CA ALA A 353 -14.37 4.23 1.05
C ALA A 353 -13.75 4.61 2.42
N GLY A 354 -12.75 3.87 2.88
CA GLY A 354 -12.01 4.18 4.10
C GLY A 354 -11.25 5.51 4.04
N ILE A 355 -10.65 5.84 2.90
CA ILE A 355 -10.00 7.13 2.64
C ILE A 355 -11.03 8.26 2.66
N GLN A 356 -12.17 8.13 1.99
CA GLN A 356 -13.21 9.17 2.00
C GLN A 356 -13.86 9.34 3.38
N TYR A 357 -13.95 8.28 4.19
CA TYR A 357 -14.31 8.40 5.60
C TYR A 357 -13.25 9.22 6.35
N ALA A 358 -11.96 8.89 6.24
CA ALA A 358 -10.90 9.61 6.92
C ALA A 358 -10.85 11.11 6.51
N LEU A 359 -11.04 11.40 5.22
CA LEU A 359 -11.16 12.76 4.68
C LEU A 359 -12.41 13.48 5.21
N GLY A 360 -13.47 12.75 5.54
CA GLY A 360 -14.72 13.26 6.08
C GLY A 360 -15.81 13.53 5.05
N ASP A 361 -15.70 12.94 3.86
CA ASP A 361 -16.77 12.98 2.85
C ASP A 361 -17.78 11.85 3.05
N LEU A 362 -17.31 10.64 3.36
CA LEU A 362 -18.17 9.50 3.59
C LEU A 362 -18.62 9.47 5.06
N HIS A 363 -19.87 9.85 5.30
CA HIS A 363 -20.50 9.64 6.60
C HIS A 363 -20.70 8.15 6.84
N ALA A 364 -20.08 7.64 7.90
CA ALA A 364 -20.14 6.25 8.31
C ALA A 364 -20.30 6.17 9.84
N ASP A 365 -21.06 5.18 10.31
CA ASP A 365 -21.26 4.93 11.74
C ASP A 365 -19.98 4.39 12.38
N ASP A 366 -19.30 5.22 13.16
CA ASP A 366 -18.05 4.91 13.86
C ASP A 366 -18.26 4.56 15.33
N THR A 367 -19.51 4.27 15.74
CA THR A 367 -19.84 3.72 17.06
C THR A 367 -18.99 2.49 17.35
N ALA A 368 -18.40 2.43 18.55
CA ALA A 368 -17.54 1.33 18.95
C ALA A 368 -18.29 0.00 18.87
N THR A 369 -17.59 -1.06 18.46
CA THR A 369 -18.22 -2.37 18.20
C THR A 369 -18.92 -2.92 19.45
N THR A 370 -18.37 -2.67 20.64
CA THR A 370 -18.95 -3.13 21.91
C THR A 370 -20.15 -2.32 22.36
N GLU A 371 -20.42 -1.16 21.75
CA GLU A 371 -21.60 -0.34 22.00
C GLU A 371 -22.78 -0.70 21.08
N LEU A 372 -22.55 -1.54 20.06
CA LEU A 372 -23.59 -2.01 19.15
C LEU A 372 -24.48 -3.05 19.84
N ALA A 373 -25.79 -2.86 19.74
CA ALA A 373 -26.75 -3.84 20.26
C ALA A 373 -26.66 -5.20 19.55
N ILE A 374 -26.31 -5.18 18.26
CA ILE A 374 -26.13 -6.37 17.41
C ILE A 374 -24.93 -6.14 16.50
N VAL A 375 -24.00 -7.09 16.48
CA VAL A 375 -22.93 -7.18 15.49
C VAL A 375 -23.30 -8.27 14.51
N ASN A 376 -23.84 -7.89 13.35
CA ASN A 376 -24.10 -8.85 12.28
C ASN A 376 -22.76 -9.27 11.68
N THR A 377 -22.49 -10.57 11.66
CA THR A 377 -21.30 -11.09 11.00
C THR A 377 -21.69 -11.88 9.76
N SER A 378 -20.88 -11.77 8.71
CA SER A 378 -21.01 -12.63 7.53
C SER A 378 -19.70 -13.40 7.31
N PRO A 379 -19.71 -14.74 7.41
CA PRO A 379 -18.52 -15.55 7.24
C PRO A 379 -18.01 -15.54 5.80
N ALA A 380 -16.78 -16.02 5.60
CA ALA A 380 -16.27 -16.29 4.27
C ALA A 380 -17.02 -17.48 3.63
N PRO A 381 -17.18 -17.49 2.29
CA PRO A 381 -17.78 -18.63 1.60
C PRO A 381 -17.01 -19.93 1.86
N ILE A 382 -17.69 -21.08 1.65
CA ILE A 382 -17.13 -22.40 1.95
C ILE A 382 -15.96 -22.73 1.00
N ASP A 383 -16.08 -22.36 -0.27
CA ASP A 383 -15.09 -22.65 -1.31
C ASP A 383 -14.30 -21.38 -1.69
N HIS A 384 -13.04 -21.54 -2.08
CA HIS A 384 -12.11 -20.47 -2.49
C HIS A 384 -11.50 -20.70 -3.87
#